data_AF-X5TPE8-F1
#
_entry.id   AF-X5TPE8-F1
#
_cell.length_a   1.000
_cell.length_b   1.000
_cell.length_c   1.000
_cell.angle_alpha   90.00
_cell.angle_beta   90.00
_cell.angle_gamma   90.00
#
_symmetry.space_group_name_H-M   'P 1'
#
loop_
_entity.id
_entity.type
_entity.pdbx_description
1 polymer ?
#
loop_
_entity_poly.entity_id
_entity_poly.type
_entity_poly.pdbx_seq_one_letter_code
_entity_poly.pdbx_strand_id
1 'polypeptide(L)'
;MYMDGEEGPEWLWCAGFSFFILYQASYLLKQKAPMKSAVGVDTVVDRAKAAGNFLSEKDAKTTAGKARIRPGSFFLVRANPSHWSHMGIVSDAGDTTFNTCEGNSNDNGSSNGYEALERVRNYAGKDFVVWS
;
A
#
# COMPACT_ATOMS: atom_id res chain seq x y z
N MET A 1 -8.43 -12.79 -12.00
CA MET A 1 -7.20 -12.24 -12.62
C MET A 1 -6.83 -10.99 -11.85
N TYR A 2 -5.55 -10.71 -11.65
CA TYR A 2 -5.08 -9.69 -10.71
C TYR A 2 -5.57 -8.27 -11.04
N MET A 3 -5.70 -7.94 -12.33
CA MET A 3 -6.08 -6.61 -12.80
C MET A 3 -7.57 -6.48 -13.17
N ASP A 4 -8.39 -7.51 -12.90
CA ASP A 4 -9.84 -7.53 -13.20
C ASP A 4 -10.24 -7.11 -14.63
N GLY A 5 -9.32 -7.26 -15.60
CA GLY A 5 -9.54 -6.90 -17.01
C GLY A 5 -8.93 -5.57 -17.47
N GLU A 6 -8.23 -4.84 -16.60
CA GLU A 6 -7.56 -3.57 -16.93
C GLU A 6 -6.08 -3.79 -17.28
N GLU A 7 -5.67 -3.52 -18.52
CA GLU A 7 -4.29 -3.71 -19.01
C GLU A 7 -3.74 -2.40 -19.62
N GLY A 8 -2.46 -2.08 -19.40
CA GLY A 8 -1.80 -0.92 -20.00
C GLY A 8 -0.72 -0.27 -19.10
N PRO A 9 0.21 0.54 -19.67
CA PRO A 9 1.30 1.18 -18.93
C PRO A 9 0.83 2.22 -17.89
N GLU A 10 -0.41 2.71 -18.00
CA GLU A 10 -1.04 3.55 -16.97
C GLU A 10 -1.53 2.76 -15.74
N TRP A 11 -1.71 1.44 -15.84
CA TRP A 11 -2.28 0.60 -14.79
C TRP A 11 -1.16 -0.06 -13.99
N LEU A 12 -0.56 0.72 -13.08
CA LEU A 12 0.46 0.26 -12.16
C LEU A 12 -0.11 -0.87 -11.30
N TRP A 13 0.27 -2.12 -11.59
CA TRP A 13 -0.28 -3.31 -10.95
C TRP A 13 -0.12 -3.31 -9.41
N CYS A 14 0.78 -2.52 -8.84
CA CYS A 14 1.02 -2.33 -7.39
C CYS A 14 -0.20 -2.49 -6.46
N ALA A 15 -1.35 -1.87 -6.79
CA ALA A 15 -2.57 -1.98 -6.00
C ALA A 15 -3.18 -3.39 -6.08
N GLY A 16 -3.27 -3.97 -7.27
CA GLY A 16 -3.72 -5.35 -7.44
C GLY A 16 -2.82 -6.35 -6.70
N PHE A 17 -1.52 -6.10 -6.55
CA PHE A 17 -0.59 -7.02 -5.84
C PHE A 17 -0.87 -6.97 -4.37
N SER A 18 -0.95 -5.75 -3.87
CA SER A 18 -1.26 -5.48 -2.48
C SER A 18 -2.60 -6.11 -2.11
N PHE A 19 -3.63 -5.99 -2.96
CA PHE A 19 -4.92 -6.64 -2.74
C PHE A 19 -4.91 -8.15 -2.91
N PHE A 20 -4.17 -8.67 -3.89
CA PHE A 20 -4.03 -10.12 -4.06
C PHE A 20 -3.45 -10.75 -2.80
N ILE A 21 -2.35 -10.21 -2.28
CA ILE A 21 -1.74 -10.68 -1.03
C ILE A 21 -2.69 -10.48 0.16
N LEU A 22 -3.35 -9.33 0.28
CA LEU A 22 -4.33 -9.08 1.35
C LEU A 22 -5.48 -10.10 1.34
N TYR A 23 -5.98 -10.46 0.16
CA TYR A 23 -7.04 -11.45 0.01
C TYR A 23 -6.56 -12.86 0.32
N GLN A 24 -5.36 -13.25 -0.12
CA GLN A 24 -4.76 -14.54 0.26
C GLN A 24 -4.59 -14.62 1.80
N ALA A 25 -4.06 -13.57 2.42
CA ALA A 25 -3.91 -13.50 3.87
C ALA A 25 -5.27 -13.58 4.59
N SER A 26 -6.27 -12.81 4.15
CA SER A 26 -7.62 -12.82 4.71
C SER A 26 -8.25 -14.21 4.61
N TYR A 27 -8.12 -14.88 3.46
CA TYR A 27 -8.61 -16.23 3.24
C TYR A 27 -7.95 -17.24 4.19
N LEU A 28 -6.62 -17.24 4.30
CA LEU A 28 -5.87 -18.13 5.18
C LEU A 28 -6.20 -17.90 6.66
N LEU A 29 -6.44 -16.65 7.06
CA LEU A 29 -6.85 -16.27 8.41
C LEU A 29 -8.36 -16.48 8.67
N LYS A 30 -9.14 -16.92 7.67
CA LYS A 30 -10.60 -17.04 7.73
C LYS A 30 -11.30 -15.75 8.15
N GLN A 31 -10.74 -14.62 7.73
CA GLN A 31 -11.28 -13.28 7.97
C GLN A 31 -11.88 -12.72 6.68
N LYS A 32 -12.88 -11.87 6.82
CA LYS A 32 -13.39 -11.08 5.69
C LYS A 32 -12.32 -10.07 5.30
N ALA A 33 -12.06 -9.94 4.00
CA ALA A 33 -11.16 -8.91 3.52
C ALA A 33 -11.63 -7.51 3.96
N PRO A 34 -10.73 -6.65 4.50
CA PRO A 34 -11.13 -5.41 5.15
C PRO A 34 -11.55 -4.31 4.16
N MET A 35 -11.22 -4.48 2.88
CA MET A 35 -11.55 -3.52 1.82
C MET A 35 -11.73 -4.24 0.49
N LYS A 36 -12.67 -3.78 -0.34
CA LYS A 36 -12.77 -4.22 -1.75
C LYS A 36 -11.55 -3.75 -2.54
N SER A 37 -11.05 -4.59 -3.42
CA SER A 37 -9.92 -4.33 -4.31
C SER A 37 -10.20 -3.16 -5.25
N ALA A 38 -9.14 -2.44 -5.57
CA ALA A 38 -9.11 -1.40 -6.60
C ALA A 38 -7.75 -1.48 -7.30
N VAL A 39 -7.74 -1.11 -8.58
CA VAL A 39 -6.51 -1.00 -9.38
C VAL A 39 -5.86 0.38 -9.26
N GLY A 40 -6.65 1.44 -9.03
CA GLY A 40 -6.15 2.80 -8.83
C GLY A 40 -5.83 3.10 -7.37
N VAL A 41 -4.62 3.61 -7.10
CA VAL A 41 -4.16 3.96 -5.74
C VAL A 41 -5.03 5.05 -5.12
N ASP A 42 -5.44 6.06 -5.89
CA ASP A 42 -6.33 7.12 -5.40
C ASP A 42 -7.69 6.56 -4.92
N THR A 43 -8.24 5.58 -5.63
CA THR A 43 -9.47 4.88 -5.20
C THR A 43 -9.28 4.13 -3.89
N VAL A 44 -8.09 3.55 -3.65
CA VAL A 44 -7.74 2.94 -2.36
C VAL A 44 -7.71 3.99 -1.26
N VAL A 45 -7.10 5.14 -1.53
CA VAL A 45 -7.03 6.26 -0.58
C VAL A 45 -8.43 6.76 -0.21
N ASP A 46 -9.30 6.97 -1.19
CA ASP A 46 -10.67 7.44 -0.95
C ASP A 46 -11.46 6.45 -0.09
N ARG A 47 -11.34 5.15 -0.38
CA ARG A 47 -11.96 4.09 0.44
C ARG A 47 -11.39 4.05 1.86
N ALA A 48 -10.06 4.19 2.01
CA ALA A 48 -9.41 4.22 3.30
C ALA A 48 -9.87 5.42 4.14
N LYS A 49 -10.01 6.60 3.52
CA LYS A 49 -10.53 7.80 4.18
C LYS A 49 -11.99 7.60 4.61
N ALA A 50 -12.84 7.09 3.71
CA ALA A 50 -14.25 6.82 4.00
C ALA A 50 -14.43 5.80 5.14
N ALA A 51 -13.53 4.83 5.25
CA ALA A 51 -13.53 3.82 6.32
C ALA A 51 -12.88 4.29 7.63
N GLY A 52 -12.17 5.43 7.64
CA GLY A 52 -11.39 5.89 8.81
C GLY A 52 -10.04 5.19 9.00
N ASN A 53 -9.56 4.48 7.97
CA ASN A 53 -8.32 3.68 7.98
C ASN A 53 -7.13 4.44 7.38
N PHE A 54 -7.35 5.63 6.83
CA PHE A 54 -6.27 6.46 6.30
C PHE A 54 -5.46 7.10 7.44
N LEU A 55 -4.14 6.92 7.40
CA LEU A 55 -3.20 7.53 8.32
C LEU A 55 -2.25 8.43 7.52
N SER A 56 -2.30 9.73 7.81
CA SER A 56 -1.47 10.71 7.11
C SER A 56 0.01 10.58 7.50
N GLU A 57 0.92 11.04 6.64
CA GLU A 57 2.35 11.16 6.95
C GLU A 57 2.61 11.85 8.29
N LYS A 58 1.88 12.93 8.55
CA LYS A 58 2.03 13.72 9.78
C LYS A 58 1.75 12.85 11.01
N ASP A 59 0.67 12.09 10.97
CA ASP A 59 0.27 11.24 12.08
C ASP A 59 1.17 10.01 12.18
N ALA A 60 1.56 9.43 11.04
CA ALA A 60 2.45 8.28 10.94
C ALA A 60 3.84 8.51 11.55
N LYS A 61 4.31 9.76 11.63
CA LYS A 61 5.59 10.10 12.27
C LYS A 61 5.51 10.17 13.80
N THR A 62 4.32 10.24 14.38
CA THR A 62 4.12 10.23 15.84
C THR A 62 4.28 8.82 16.42
N THR A 63 4.65 8.71 17.69
CA THR A 63 4.73 7.40 18.38
C THR A 63 3.40 6.63 18.32
N ALA A 64 2.29 7.31 18.56
CA ALA A 64 0.96 6.70 18.50
C ALA A 64 0.58 6.27 17.08
N GLY A 65 0.92 7.06 16.06
CA GLY A 65 0.67 6.71 14.67
C GLY A 65 1.50 5.52 14.21
N LYS A 66 2.80 5.46 14.55
CA LYS A 66 3.66 4.32 14.23
C LYS A 66 3.13 3.01 14.80
N ALA A 67 2.63 3.02 16.04
CA ALA A 67 2.04 1.84 16.68
C ALA A 67 0.81 1.28 15.92
N ARG A 68 0.16 2.10 15.08
CA ARG A 68 -0.95 1.65 14.21
C ARG A 68 -0.47 1.00 12.92
N ILE A 69 0.76 1.23 12.49
CA ILE A 69 1.33 0.68 11.26
C ILE A 69 1.87 -0.71 11.57
N ARG A 70 1.01 -1.72 11.42
CA ARG A 70 1.34 -3.13 11.65
C ARG A 70 1.67 -3.84 10.33
N PRO A 71 2.39 -4.97 10.35
CA PRO A 71 2.58 -5.80 9.17
C PRO A 71 1.25 -6.08 8.45
N GLY A 72 1.25 -5.93 7.14
CA GLY A 72 0.05 -6.00 6.30
C GLY A 72 -0.59 -4.65 5.98
N SER A 73 -0.30 -3.58 6.74
CA SER A 73 -0.74 -2.22 6.40
C SER A 73 -0.24 -1.85 5.01
N PHE A 74 -0.98 -1.02 4.29
CA PHE A 74 -0.49 -0.49 3.01
C PHE A 74 0.25 0.82 3.23
N PHE A 75 1.39 1.00 2.56
CA PHE A 75 1.99 2.33 2.39
C PHE A 75 1.59 2.90 1.03
N LEU A 76 1.53 4.21 0.95
CA LEU A 76 1.10 4.98 -0.21
C LEU A 76 2.17 6.02 -0.52
N VAL A 77 2.64 6.09 -1.76
CA VAL A 77 3.59 7.11 -2.21
C VAL A 77 2.81 8.32 -2.71
N ARG A 78 2.94 9.45 -2.02
CA ARG A 78 2.27 10.68 -2.39
C ARG A 78 3.03 11.37 -3.52
N ALA A 79 2.34 11.65 -4.63
CA ALA A 79 2.88 12.43 -5.74
C ALA A 79 2.59 13.93 -5.56
N ASN A 80 1.37 14.26 -5.13
CA ASN A 80 0.94 15.61 -4.78
C ASN A 80 -0.19 15.53 -3.72
N PRO A 81 -0.72 16.66 -3.19
CA PRO A 81 -1.71 16.63 -2.10
C PRO A 81 -2.98 15.81 -2.37
N SER A 82 -3.32 15.56 -3.63
CA SER A 82 -4.53 14.84 -4.04
C SER A 82 -4.26 13.59 -4.89
N HIS A 83 -3.00 13.17 -5.05
CA HIS A 83 -2.64 12.05 -5.93
C HIS A 83 -1.54 11.17 -5.33
N TRP A 84 -1.72 9.85 -5.43
CA TRP A 84 -0.79 8.83 -4.99
C TRP A 84 -0.34 7.98 -6.18
N SER A 85 0.97 7.89 -6.37
CA SER A 85 1.55 7.25 -7.55
C SER A 85 1.86 5.77 -7.38
N HIS A 86 1.95 5.28 -6.13
CA HIS A 86 2.33 3.89 -5.87
C HIS A 86 1.83 3.43 -4.51
N MET A 87 1.72 2.11 -4.34
CA MET A 87 1.46 1.50 -3.04
C MET A 87 2.13 0.13 -2.90
N GLY A 88 2.25 -0.32 -1.67
CA GLY A 88 2.69 -1.67 -1.37
C GLY A 88 2.38 -2.03 0.08
N ILE A 89 2.93 -3.13 0.54
CA ILE A 89 2.63 -3.70 1.84
C ILE A 89 3.78 -3.40 2.80
N VAL A 90 3.47 -2.96 4.01
CA VAL A 90 4.45 -2.85 5.10
C VAL A 90 4.65 -4.24 5.70
N SER A 91 5.90 -4.71 5.76
CA SER A 91 6.26 -5.97 6.40
C SER A 91 6.78 -5.78 7.83
N ASP A 92 7.41 -4.63 8.11
CA ASP A 92 7.86 -4.23 9.45
C ASP A 92 7.98 -2.71 9.56
N ALA A 93 7.70 -2.12 10.72
CA ALA A 93 7.72 -0.67 10.93
C ALA A 93 8.60 -0.29 12.13
N GLY A 94 9.68 0.46 11.85
CA GLY A 94 10.60 0.98 12.87
C GLY A 94 10.43 2.48 13.13
N ASP A 95 11.43 3.09 13.76
CA ASP A 95 11.33 4.50 14.16
C ASP A 95 11.51 5.49 13.01
N THR A 96 12.42 5.22 12.08
CA THR A 96 12.75 6.15 10.98
C THR A 96 12.42 5.58 9.62
N THR A 97 12.32 4.27 9.53
CA THR A 97 12.13 3.50 8.31
C THR A 97 11.20 2.32 8.56
N PHE A 98 10.68 1.77 7.47
CA PHE A 98 9.86 0.57 7.46
C PHE A 98 10.25 -0.30 6.26
N ASN A 99 10.08 -1.61 6.43
CA ASN A 99 10.31 -2.60 5.40
C ASN A 99 9.03 -2.82 4.60
N THR A 100 9.18 -3.09 3.31
CA THR A 100 8.06 -3.21 2.38
C THR A 100 8.15 -4.45 1.52
N CYS A 101 6.99 -4.92 1.04
CA CYS A 101 6.86 -5.82 -0.10
C CYS A 101 6.12 -5.07 -1.21
N GLU A 102 6.71 -5.00 -2.40
CA GLU A 102 6.20 -4.15 -3.48
C GLU A 102 6.17 -4.88 -4.81
N GLY A 103 5.02 -4.86 -5.49
CA GLY A 103 4.92 -5.23 -6.90
C GLY A 103 5.31 -4.07 -7.83
N ASN A 104 5.45 -4.36 -9.12
CA ASN A 104 5.75 -3.39 -10.17
C ASN A 104 7.03 -2.58 -9.98
N SER A 105 8.11 -3.25 -9.57
CA SER A 105 9.36 -2.57 -9.27
C SER A 105 10.49 -3.05 -10.17
N ASN A 106 11.30 -2.12 -10.67
CA ASN A 106 12.64 -2.38 -11.22
C ASN A 106 13.69 -1.61 -10.40
N ASP A 107 14.98 -1.84 -10.63
CA ASP A 107 16.09 -1.18 -9.92
C ASP A 107 16.05 0.36 -10.01
N ASN A 108 15.30 0.92 -10.96
CA ASN A 108 15.08 2.36 -11.14
C ASN A 108 13.70 2.87 -10.67
N GLY A 109 12.83 2.03 -10.10
CA GLY A 109 11.50 2.43 -9.62
C GLY A 109 10.49 2.81 -10.71
N SER A 110 10.66 2.34 -11.95
CA SER A 110 9.78 2.62 -13.08
C SER A 110 8.54 1.71 -13.12
N SER A 111 7.48 2.25 -13.72
CA SER A 111 6.11 1.74 -13.89
C SER A 111 5.94 0.38 -14.61
N ASN A 112 7.01 -0.24 -15.09
CA ASN A 112 7.00 -1.50 -15.86
C ASN A 112 7.86 -2.59 -15.19
N GLY A 113 7.83 -2.69 -13.86
CA GLY A 113 8.56 -3.72 -13.12
C GLY A 113 7.89 -5.09 -13.23
N TYR A 114 8.71 -6.14 -13.34
CA TYR A 114 8.28 -7.55 -13.44
C TYR A 114 8.47 -8.34 -12.13
N GLU A 115 8.93 -7.68 -11.06
CA GLU A 115 9.37 -8.33 -9.83
C GLU A 115 8.63 -7.82 -8.60
N ALA A 116 8.45 -8.72 -7.63
CA ALA A 116 8.11 -8.38 -6.26
C ALA A 116 9.41 -8.18 -5.47
N LEU A 117 9.63 -6.99 -4.92
CA LEU A 117 10.87 -6.64 -4.23
C LEU A 117 10.60 -6.24 -2.78
N GLU A 118 11.56 -6.57 -1.92
CA GLU A 118 11.63 -6.00 -0.58
C GLU A 118 12.46 -4.71 -0.60
N ARG A 119 11.97 -3.67 0.09
CA ARG A 119 12.71 -2.41 0.23
C ARG A 119 12.62 -1.87 1.64
N VAL A 120 13.54 -0.95 1.94
CA VAL A 120 13.47 -0.08 3.12
C VAL A 120 13.06 1.31 2.66
N ARG A 121 12.00 1.86 3.25
CA ARG A 121 11.50 3.22 2.96
C ARG A 121 11.49 4.07 4.23
N ASN A 122 11.60 5.39 4.06
CA ASN A 122 11.32 6.35 5.13
C ASN A 122 9.87 6.85 5.06
N TYR A 123 9.42 7.52 6.11
CA TYR A 123 8.05 8.05 6.21
C TYR A 123 7.78 9.30 5.35
N ALA A 124 8.80 9.92 4.76
CA ALA A 124 8.63 11.17 4.02
C ALA A 124 7.86 10.94 2.71
N GLY A 125 6.80 11.72 2.50
CA GLY A 125 5.88 11.56 1.37
C GLY A 125 5.19 10.19 1.37
N LYS A 126 4.96 9.60 2.55
CA LYS A 126 4.25 8.32 2.71
C LYS A 126 3.03 8.48 3.61
N ASP A 127 1.88 8.08 3.07
CA ASP A 127 0.66 7.86 3.84
C ASP A 127 0.42 6.36 3.98
N PHE A 128 -0.55 5.98 4.80
CA PHE A 128 -0.81 4.58 5.08
C PHE A 128 -2.31 4.26 5.11
N VAL A 129 -2.63 3.01 4.76
CA VAL A 129 -3.90 2.37 5.10
C VAL A 129 -3.60 1.36 6.20
N VAL A 130 -4.13 1.60 7.39
CA VAL A 130 -3.93 0.73 8.55
C VAL A 130 -5.15 -0.14 8.80
N TRP A 131 -4.93 -1.37 9.24
CA TRP A 131 -5.99 -2.33 9.56
C TRP A 131 -6.14 -2.45 11.09
N SER A 132 -7.38 -2.53 11.55
CA SER A 132 -7.75 -2.69 12.97
C SER A 132 -7.95 -4.14 13.33
#